data_AF-A0A0F2QK95-F1
#
_entry.id   AF-A0A0F2QK95-F1
#
_cell.length_a   1.000
_cell.length_b   1.000
_cell.length_c   1.000
_cell.angle_alpha   90.00
_cell.angle_beta   90.00
_cell.angle_gamma   90.00
#
_symmetry.space_group_name_H-M   'P 1'
#
loop_
_entity.id
_entity.type
_entity.pdbx_description
1 polymer ?
#
loop_
_entity_poly.entity_id
_entity_poly.type
_entity_poly.pdbx_seq_one_letter_code
_entity_poly.pdbx_strand_id
1 'polypeptide(L)'
;GLSESTIVDGAVTAYRAGEADNLREAAITRRLDRLTRQFGRIERDNLVLAETLATFVHYFLTVTPPVPANQVEAARAKGDMRFDLFVRQVAEALRSGQRILQNAVEDVTAEAASLETHPEHLNGEPADA
;
A
#
# COMPACT_ATOMS: atom_id res chain seq x y z
N GLY A 1 -41.76 16.99 -49.91
CA GLY A 1 -41.75 16.85 -48.43
C GLY A 1 -41.25 15.47 -48.09
N LEU A 2 -40.46 15.31 -47.03
CA LEU A 2 -40.11 13.97 -46.53
C LEU A 2 -41.36 13.24 -46.08
N SER A 3 -41.37 11.91 -46.24
CA SER A 3 -42.47 11.07 -45.72
C SER A 3 -42.44 11.06 -44.18
N GLU A 4 -43.61 10.97 -43.56
CA GLU A 4 -43.76 10.88 -42.10
C GLU A 4 -42.93 9.73 -41.50
N SER A 5 -42.87 8.60 -42.20
CA SER A 5 -42.06 7.44 -41.84
C SER A 5 -40.56 7.78 -41.74
N THR A 6 -40.03 8.57 -42.67
CA THR A 6 -38.62 8.97 -42.67
C THR A 6 -38.27 9.91 -41.50
N ILE A 7 -39.21 10.78 -41.11
CA ILE A 7 -39.03 11.68 -39.96
C ILE A 7 -39.02 10.87 -38.66
N VAL A 8 -39.94 9.92 -38.51
CA VAL A 8 -40.03 9.05 -37.33
C VAL A 8 -38.78 8.17 -37.19
N ASP A 9 -38.32 7.56 -38.28
CA ASP A 9 -37.11 6.71 -38.25
C ASP A 9 -35.85 7.50 -37.88
N GLY A 10 -35.70 8.72 -38.43
CA GLY A 10 -34.62 9.63 -38.06
C GLY A 10 -34.66 10.03 -36.58
N ALA A 11 -35.85 10.34 -36.04
CA ALA A 11 -36.03 10.69 -34.64
C ALA A 11 -35.70 9.53 -33.69
N VAL A 12 -36.15 8.31 -34.00
CA VAL A 12 -35.87 7.10 -33.20
C VAL A 12 -34.38 6.75 -33.22
N THR A 13 -33.73 6.88 -34.37
CA THR A 13 -32.29 6.65 -34.51
C THR A 13 -31.49 7.65 -33.69
N ALA A 14 -31.84 8.95 -33.77
CA ALA A 14 -31.20 9.99 -32.97
C ALA A 14 -31.42 9.81 -31.46
N TYR A 15 -32.63 9.43 -31.05
CA TYR A 15 -32.93 9.13 -29.64
C TYR A 15 -32.09 7.96 -29.11
N ARG A 16 -31.98 6.87 -29.88
CA ARG A 16 -31.16 5.71 -29.47
C ARG A 16 -29.66 6.01 -29.45
N ALA A 17 -29.18 6.83 -30.38
CA ALA A 17 -27.79 7.30 -30.35
C ALA A 17 -27.52 8.14 -29.08
N GLY A 18 -28.42 9.08 -28.75
CA GLY A 18 -28.32 9.88 -27.54
C GLY A 18 -28.33 9.05 -26.24
N GLU A 19 -29.19 8.03 -26.17
CA GLU A 19 -29.24 7.14 -24.99
C GLU A 19 -27.95 6.31 -24.85
N ALA A 20 -27.40 5.79 -25.96
CA ALA A 20 -26.14 5.07 -25.95
C ALA A 20 -24.97 5.97 -25.50
N ASP A 21 -24.95 7.23 -25.95
CA ASP A 21 -23.94 8.21 -25.55
C ASP A 21 -24.04 8.58 -24.06
N ASN A 22 -25.26 8.80 -23.55
CA ASN A 22 -25.50 9.06 -22.12
C ASN A 22 -24.99 7.92 -21.23
N LEU A 23 -25.29 6.66 -21.60
CA LEU A 23 -24.82 5.50 -20.87
C LEU A 23 -23.29 5.39 -20.88
N ARG A 24 -22.66 5.70 -22.02
CA ARG A 24 -21.21 5.72 -22.17
C ARG A 24 -20.57 6.81 -21.30
N GLU A 25 -21.11 8.02 -21.32
CA GLU A 25 -20.64 9.13 -20.51
C GLU A 25 -20.76 8.81 -19.01
N ALA A 26 -21.91 8.27 -18.57
CA ALA A 26 -22.10 7.84 -17.19
C ALA A 26 -21.11 6.74 -16.77
N ALA A 27 -20.78 5.80 -17.67
CA ALA A 27 -19.77 4.78 -17.41
C ALA A 27 -18.36 5.37 -17.27
N ILE A 28 -18.01 6.37 -18.09
CA ILE A 28 -16.73 7.08 -18.00
C ILE A 28 -16.63 7.85 -16.69
N THR A 29 -17.64 8.63 -16.31
CA THR A 29 -17.66 9.39 -15.06
C THR A 29 -17.45 8.50 -13.84
N ARG A 30 -18.18 7.36 -13.76
CA ARG A 30 -17.98 6.37 -12.67
C ARG A 30 -16.56 5.82 -12.62
N ARG A 31 -15.93 5.59 -13.78
CA ARG A 31 -14.54 5.11 -13.85
C ARG A 31 -13.57 6.20 -13.37
N LEU A 32 -13.78 7.45 -13.74
CA LEU A 32 -12.97 8.59 -13.28
C LEU A 32 -13.09 8.80 -11.77
N ASP A 33 -14.29 8.69 -11.21
CA ASP A 33 -14.49 8.77 -9.76
C ASP A 33 -13.72 7.67 -9.02
N ARG A 34 -13.77 6.44 -9.54
CA ARG A 34 -13.01 5.31 -8.96
C ARG A 34 -11.51 5.54 -9.04
N LEU A 35 -10.99 6.05 -10.16
CA LEU A 35 -9.56 6.38 -10.31
C LEU A 35 -9.14 7.47 -9.34
N THR A 36 -9.94 8.52 -9.19
CA THR A 36 -9.68 9.63 -8.26
C THR A 36 -9.55 9.12 -6.81
N ARG A 37 -10.45 8.22 -6.39
CA ARG A 37 -10.36 7.58 -5.06
C ARG A 37 -9.12 6.69 -4.92
N GLN A 38 -8.72 5.99 -5.99
CA GLN A 38 -7.50 5.18 -5.98
C GLN A 38 -6.25 6.05 -5.87
N PHE A 39 -6.20 7.19 -6.57
CA PHE A 39 -5.11 8.16 -6.44
C PHE A 39 -5.02 8.71 -5.02
N GLY A 40 -6.13 9.13 -4.41
CA GLY A 40 -6.12 9.58 -3.02
C GLY A 40 -5.67 8.50 -2.01
N ARG A 41 -5.87 7.20 -2.32
CA ARG A 41 -5.28 6.13 -1.51
C ARG A 41 -3.77 6.02 -1.72
N ILE A 42 -3.31 6.03 -2.96
CA ILE A 42 -1.88 5.97 -3.30
C ILE A 42 -1.12 7.16 -2.70
N GLU A 43 -1.70 8.37 -2.73
CA GLU A 43 -1.10 9.56 -2.11
C GLU A 43 -0.91 9.38 -0.60
N ARG A 44 -1.93 8.84 0.10
CA ARG A 44 -1.81 8.53 1.53
C ARG A 44 -0.76 7.45 1.79
N ASP A 45 -0.78 6.37 1.03
CA ASP A 45 0.21 5.28 1.17
C ASP A 45 1.64 5.82 0.94
N ASN A 46 1.83 6.69 -0.05
CA ASN A 46 3.11 7.36 -0.31
C ASN A 46 3.55 8.27 0.84
N LEU A 47 2.62 9.01 1.45
CA LEU A 47 2.94 9.86 2.61
C LEU A 47 3.41 9.01 3.79
N VAL A 48 2.72 7.90 4.07
CA VAL A 48 3.11 6.95 5.13
C VAL A 48 4.49 6.35 4.86
N LEU A 49 4.78 5.97 3.61
CA LEU A 49 6.11 5.48 3.23
C LEU A 49 7.19 6.56 3.40
N ALA A 50 6.90 7.81 3.04
CA ALA A 50 7.82 8.92 3.21
C ALA A 50 8.13 9.19 4.69
N GLU A 51 7.10 9.18 5.55
CA GLU A 51 7.26 9.34 7.00
C GLU A 51 8.04 8.18 7.62
N THR A 52 7.73 6.94 7.23
CA THR A 52 8.46 5.75 7.68
C THR A 52 9.95 5.82 7.30
N LEU A 53 10.25 6.24 6.07
CA LEU A 53 11.62 6.41 5.61
C LEU A 53 12.34 7.55 6.36
N ALA A 54 11.66 8.68 6.58
CA ALA A 54 12.21 9.79 7.35
C ALA A 54 12.56 9.36 8.78
N THR A 55 11.66 8.63 9.45
CA THR A 55 11.90 8.08 10.78
C THR A 55 13.05 7.08 10.77
N PHE A 56 13.12 6.17 9.78
CA PHE A 56 14.24 5.23 9.64
C PHE A 56 15.58 5.95 9.47
N VAL A 57 15.65 6.96 8.59
CA VAL A 57 16.87 7.75 8.37
C VAL A 57 17.26 8.52 9.63
N HIS A 58 16.30 9.12 10.33
CA HIS A 58 16.55 9.82 11.58
C HIS A 58 17.12 8.87 12.64
N TYR A 59 16.49 7.71 12.83
CA TYR A 59 16.98 6.67 13.74
C TYR A 59 18.38 6.20 13.34
N PHE A 60 18.61 5.93 12.06
CA PHE A 60 19.91 5.49 11.56
C PHE A 60 21.02 6.51 11.89
N LEU A 61 20.76 7.81 11.72
CA LEU A 61 21.75 8.86 11.96
C LEU A 61 21.95 9.19 13.45
N THR A 62 20.97 8.91 14.30
CA THR A 62 21.01 9.28 15.72
C THR A 62 21.41 8.13 16.65
N VAL A 63 21.10 6.89 16.27
CA VAL A 63 21.30 5.70 17.13
C VAL A 63 22.44 4.82 16.63
N THR A 64 22.74 4.80 15.33
CA THR A 64 23.78 3.89 14.80
C THR A 64 25.18 4.37 15.20
N PRO A 65 25.98 3.55 15.90
CA PRO A 65 27.35 3.89 16.22
C PRO A 65 28.19 4.12 14.95
N PRO A 66 29.03 5.17 14.89
CA PRO A 66 29.87 5.41 13.73
C PRO A 66 30.90 4.28 13.55
N VAL A 67 31.15 3.91 12.30
CA VAL A 67 32.13 2.87 11.98
C VAL A 67 33.56 3.41 12.21
N PRO A 68 34.44 2.66 12.90
CA PRO A 68 35.84 3.04 13.04
C PRO A 68 36.52 3.26 11.69
N ALA A 69 37.38 4.28 11.57
CA ALA A 69 37.99 4.69 10.30
C ALA A 69 38.72 3.54 9.57
N ASN A 70 39.38 2.65 10.32
CA ASN A 70 40.09 1.48 9.80
C ASN A 70 39.18 0.33 9.34
N GLN A 71 37.87 0.41 9.59
CA GLN A 71 36.89 -0.61 9.23
C GLN A 71 35.87 -0.13 8.18
N VAL A 72 35.94 1.12 7.73
CA VAL A 72 34.96 1.71 6.81
C VAL A 72 34.82 0.90 5.53
N GLU A 73 35.93 0.50 4.92
CA GLU A 73 35.91 -0.27 3.67
C GLU A 73 35.30 -1.66 3.86
N ALA A 74 35.68 -2.36 4.93
CA ALA A 74 35.13 -3.67 5.26
C ALA A 74 33.63 -3.61 5.60
N ALA A 75 33.21 -2.57 6.33
CA ALA A 75 31.80 -2.32 6.64
C ALA A 75 31.00 -2.02 5.37
N ARG A 76 31.55 -1.23 4.45
CA ARG A 76 30.94 -0.94 3.15
C ARG A 76 30.77 -2.20 2.32
N ALA A 77 31.83 -2.99 2.13
CA ALA A 77 31.77 -4.23 1.39
C ALA A 77 30.72 -5.20 1.97
N LYS A 78 30.64 -5.30 3.31
CA LYS A 78 29.61 -6.11 3.97
C LYS A 78 28.20 -5.55 3.78
N GLY A 79 28.06 -4.22 3.78
CA GLY A 79 26.80 -3.53 3.47
C GLY A 79 26.31 -3.86 2.06
N ASP A 80 27.19 -3.76 1.07
CA ASP A 80 26.88 -4.06 -0.33
C ASP A 80 26.42 -5.52 -0.49
N MET A 81 27.14 -6.48 0.12
CA MET A 81 26.75 -7.89 0.11
C MET A 81 25.36 -8.12 0.73
N ARG A 82 25.05 -7.46 1.84
CA ARG A 82 23.74 -7.57 2.50
C ARG A 82 22.64 -6.97 1.64
N PHE A 83 22.91 -5.84 1.00
CA PHE A 83 21.94 -5.18 0.12
C PHE A 83 21.64 -6.05 -1.11
N ASP A 84 22.66 -6.65 -1.73
CA ASP A 84 22.46 -7.58 -2.84
C ASP A 84 21.59 -8.78 -2.47
N LEU A 85 21.82 -9.36 -1.28
CA LEU A 85 20.99 -10.45 -0.76
C LEU A 85 19.54 -10.01 -0.55
N PHE A 86 19.34 -8.83 0.04
CA PHE A 86 18.01 -8.25 0.22
C PHE A 86 17.29 -8.07 -1.12
N VAL A 87 17.93 -7.46 -2.13
CA VAL A 87 17.35 -7.26 -3.46
C VAL A 87 16.95 -8.59 -4.10
N ARG A 88 17.79 -9.63 -3.97
CA ARG A 88 17.46 -10.97 -4.48
C ARG A 88 16.24 -11.57 -3.80
N GLN A 89 16.14 -11.44 -2.47
CA GLN A 89 14.98 -11.92 -1.71
C GLN A 89 13.69 -11.18 -2.11
N VAL A 90 13.75 -9.86 -2.27
CA VAL A 90 12.61 -9.06 -2.75
C VAL A 90 12.21 -9.48 -4.16
N ALA A 91 13.16 -9.68 -5.07
CA ALA A 91 12.88 -10.11 -6.43
C ALA A 91 12.21 -11.50 -6.47
N GLU A 92 12.64 -12.44 -5.61
CA GLU A 92 12.02 -13.76 -5.49
C GLU A 92 10.61 -13.68 -4.89
N ALA A 93 10.40 -12.84 -3.89
CA ALA A 93 9.09 -12.57 -3.31
C ALA A 93 8.09 -12.04 -4.34
N LEU A 94 8.54 -11.08 -5.17
CA LEU A 94 7.72 -10.52 -6.24
C LEU A 94 7.38 -11.57 -7.30
N ARG A 95 8.32 -12.45 -7.67
CA ARG A 95 8.08 -13.55 -8.62
C ARG A 95 7.11 -14.59 -8.08
N SER A 96 7.23 -14.95 -6.80
CA SER A 96 6.38 -15.93 -6.15
C SER A 96 4.99 -15.39 -5.81
N GLY A 97 4.77 -14.07 -5.94
CA GLY A 97 3.53 -13.40 -5.53
C GLY A 97 3.37 -13.34 -4.01
N GLN A 98 4.42 -13.65 -3.25
CA GLN A 98 4.41 -13.65 -1.80
C GLN A 98 4.33 -12.21 -1.29
N ARG A 99 3.31 -11.92 -0.49
CA ARG A 99 3.08 -10.59 0.07
C ARG A 99 3.84 -10.42 1.38
N ILE A 100 5.17 -10.41 1.31
CA ILE A 100 6.05 -10.37 2.49
C ILE A 100 5.67 -9.25 3.47
N LEU A 101 5.39 -8.05 2.97
CA LEU A 101 4.98 -6.93 3.82
C LEU A 101 3.61 -7.17 4.49
N GLN A 102 2.66 -7.79 3.81
CA GLN A 102 1.35 -8.06 4.41
C GLN A 102 1.45 -9.14 5.47
N ASN A 103 2.19 -10.22 5.19
CA ASN A 103 2.45 -11.27 6.18
C ASN A 103 3.16 -10.70 7.42
N ALA A 104 4.19 -9.86 7.23
CA ALA A 104 4.90 -9.24 8.34
C ALA A 104 4.00 -8.28 9.15
N VAL A 105 3.12 -7.52 8.49
CA VAL A 105 2.13 -6.68 9.17
C VAL A 105 1.13 -7.54 9.94
N GLU A 106 0.62 -8.61 9.33
CA GLU A 106 -0.30 -9.55 9.97
C GLU A 106 0.34 -10.17 11.23
N ASP A 107 1.59 -10.62 11.16
CA ASP A 107 2.34 -11.18 12.29
C ASP A 107 2.49 -10.16 13.44
N VAL A 108 2.90 -8.92 13.12
CA VAL A 108 3.03 -7.85 14.13
C VAL A 108 1.67 -7.48 14.73
N THR A 109 0.61 -7.42 13.94
CA THR A 109 -0.75 -7.13 14.45
C THR A 109 -1.29 -8.28 15.30
N ALA A 110 -0.99 -9.54 14.97
CA ALA A 110 -1.37 -10.70 15.75
C ALA A 110 -0.60 -10.77 17.08
N GLU A 111 0.69 -10.42 17.08
CA GLU A 111 1.50 -10.29 18.30
C GLU A 111 0.97 -9.17 19.20
N ALA A 112 0.68 -7.99 18.65
CA ALA A 112 0.08 -6.87 19.37
C ALA A 112 -1.28 -7.25 20.00
N ALA A 113 -2.16 -7.92 19.25
CA ALA A 113 -3.45 -8.38 19.77
C ALA A 113 -3.31 -9.45 20.86
N SER A 114 -2.26 -10.28 20.80
CA SER A 114 -1.96 -11.30 21.82
C SER A 114 -1.47 -10.67 23.13
N LEU A 115 -0.73 -9.56 23.04
CA LEU A 115 -0.29 -8.78 24.21
C LEU A 115 -1.45 -8.04 24.87
N GLU A 116 -2.48 -7.65 24.12
CA GLU A 116 -3.70 -7.01 24.66
C GLU A 116 -4.67 -8.02 25.30
N THR A 117 -4.60 -9.30 24.94
CA THR A 117 -5.53 -10.36 25.43
C THR A 117 -5.00 -11.15 26.63
N HIS A 118 -3.81 -10.84 27.15
CA HIS A 118 -3.34 -11.32 28.44
C HIS A 118 -3.47 -10.22 29.51
N PRO A 119 -4.64 -10.10 30.18
CA PRO A 119 -4.70 -9.36 31.42
C PRO A 119 -3.88 -10.14 32.43
N GLU A 120 -2.79 -9.52 32.91
CA GLU A 120 -2.01 -10.06 34.01
C GLU A 120 -2.95 -10.39 35.19
N HIS A 121 -3.20 -11.68 35.40
CA HIS A 121 -3.62 -12.19 36.71
C HIS A 121 -2.41 -12.17 37.65
N LEU A 122 -1.93 -10.97 37.98
CA LEU A 122 -1.12 -10.77 39.18
C LEU A 122 -2.07 -10.69 40.38
N ASN A 123 -2.64 -11.84 40.76
CA ASN A 123 -3.20 -11.98 42.09
C ASN A 123 -2.00 -12.04 43.04
N GLY A 124 -1.81 -10.95 43.77
CA GLY A 124 -0.85 -10.85 44.84
C GLY A 124 -1.05 -11.99 45.84
N GLU A 125 0.02 -12.73 46.07
CA GLU A 125 0.16 -13.57 47.24
C GLU A 125 0.30 -12.62 48.44
N PRO A 126 -0.66 -12.59 49.40
CA PRO A 126 -0.44 -11.82 50.61
C PRO A 126 0.62 -12.57 51.40
N ALA A 127 1.77 -11.91 51.57
CA ALA A 127 2.75 -12.28 52.55
C ALA A 127 2.06 -12.24 53.93
N ASP A 128 1.80 -13.41 54.52
CA ASP A 128 1.55 -13.50 55.95
C ASP A 128 1.95 -14.87 56.51
N ALA A 129 2.51 -14.81 57.74
CA ALA A 129 3.06 -15.85 58.63
C ALA A 129 4.53 -16.28 58.45
#